data_AF-A0A960R7S1-F1
#
_entry.id   AF-A0A960R7S1-F1
#
_cell.length_a   1.000
_cell.length_b   1.000
_cell.length_c   1.000
_cell.angle_alpha   90.00
_cell.angle_beta   90.00
_cell.angle_gamma   90.00
#
_symmetry.space_group_name_H-M   'P 1'
#
loop_
_entity.id
_entity.type
_entity.pdbx_description
1 polymer ?
#
loop_
_entity_poly.entity_id
_entity_poly.type
_entity_poly.pdbx_seq_one_letter_code
_entity_poly.pdbx_strand_id
1 'polypeptide(L)' 'MKDYRLKRLFNAKSGRCFDVAVDHGFFNEPGFLKGIESMPKTIETLVAAGPDAIQLTVGQARHLQSL' A
#
# COMPACT_ATOMS: atom_id res chain seq x y z
N MET A 1 6.60 9.56 17.30
CA MET A 1 5.30 9.00 16.84
C MET A 1 4.64 8.34 18.04
N LYS A 2 3.34 8.52 18.31
CA LYS A 2 2.72 7.88 19.49
C LYS A 2 2.65 6.36 19.26
N ASP A 3 3.14 5.54 20.20
CA ASP A 3 3.27 4.07 20.08
C ASP A 3 2.04 3.36 19.51
N TYR A 4 0.84 3.84 19.84
CA TYR A 4 -0.41 3.26 19.36
C TYR A 4 -0.59 3.35 17.84
N ARG A 5 0.00 4.35 17.16
CA ARG A 5 -0.10 4.45 15.68
C ARG A 5 0.80 3.43 15.02
N LEU A 6 2.01 3.24 15.57
CA LEU A 6 2.97 2.27 15.05
C LEU A 6 2.43 0.85 15.18
N LYS A 7 1.83 0.50 16.33
CA LYS A 7 1.28 -0.84 16.58
C LYS A 7 0.14 -1.25 15.63
N ARG A 8 -0.47 -0.31 14.90
CA ARG A 8 -1.50 -0.62 13.87
C ARG A 8 -0.91 -1.30 12.63
N LEU A 9 0.39 -1.18 12.40
CA LEU A 9 1.09 -1.73 11.23
C LEU A 9 1.66 -3.13 11.49
N PHE A 10 1.59 -3.64 12.73
CA PHE A 10 2.18 -4.92 13.08
C PHE A 10 1.09 -5.93 13.39
N ASN A 11 1.20 -7.10 12.78
CA ASN A 11 0.31 -8.22 13.04
C ASN A 11 0.38 -8.63 14.52
N ALA A 12 -0.79 -8.73 15.17
CA ALA A 12 -0.87 -8.98 16.61
C ALA A 12 -0.33 -10.37 17.04
N LYS A 13 -0.31 -11.36 16.14
CA LYS A 13 0.18 -12.72 16.44
C LYS A 13 1.68 -12.84 16.17
N SER A 14 2.14 -12.39 15.00
CA SER A 14 3.53 -12.58 14.58
C SER A 14 4.47 -11.45 15.05
N GLY A 15 3.93 -10.28 15.39
CA GLY A 15 4.71 -9.09 15.73
C GLY A 15 5.51 -8.52 14.54
N ARG A 16 5.20 -8.95 13.31
CA ARG A 16 5.84 -8.47 12.07
C ARG A 16 4.89 -7.58 11.28
N CYS A 17 5.45 -6.75 10.40
CA CYS A 17 4.73 -5.93 9.45
C CYS A 17 5.00 -6.46 8.03
N PHE A 18 3.94 -6.84 7.32
CA PHE A 18 3.98 -7.05 5.89
C PHE A 18 3.40 -5.82 5.18
N ASP A 19 4.30 -4.94 4.73
CA ASP A 19 3.98 -3.73 3.97
C ASP A 19 4.13 -3.98 2.47
N VAL A 20 3.16 -3.52 1.68
CA VAL A 20 3.25 -3.52 0.23
C VAL A 20 3.34 -2.07 -0.25
N ALA A 21 4.51 -1.71 -0.78
CA ALA A 21 4.80 -0.37 -1.26
C ALA A 21 4.50 -0.19 -2.75
N VAL A 22 3.66 0.79 -3.06
CA VAL A 22 3.31 1.22 -4.43
C VAL A 22 3.31 2.76 -4.52
N ASP A 23 4.31 3.38 -3.89
CA ASP A 23 4.49 4.82 -3.81
C ASP A 23 5.64 5.36 -4.67
N HIS A 24 6.32 4.49 -5.40
CA HIS A 24 7.42 4.86 -6.28
C HIS A 24 7.10 4.52 -7.74
N GLY A 25 7.55 5.39 -8.64
CA GLY A 25 7.58 5.15 -10.08
C GLY A 25 9.00 5.33 -10.60
N PHE A 26 9.35 4.63 -11.67
CA PHE A 26 10.62 4.78 -12.35
C PHE A 26 10.44 5.65 -13.60
N PHE A 27 11.25 6.70 -13.72
CA PHE A 27 11.20 7.60 -14.86
C PHE A 27 11.62 6.88 -16.13
N ASN A 28 10.83 7.06 -17.20
CA ASN A 28 11.08 6.46 -18.52
C ASN A 28 11.13 4.93 -18.55
N GLU A 29 10.57 4.27 -17.53
CA GLU A 29 10.57 2.80 -17.40
C GLU A 29 9.12 2.27 -17.35
N PRO A 30 8.37 2.32 -18.46
CA PRO A 30 6.97 1.91 -18.49
C PRO A 30 6.76 0.43 -18.17
N GLY A 31 7.82 -0.40 -18.30
CA GLY A 31 7.76 -1.83 -17.98
C GLY A 31 7.39 -2.12 -16.52
N PHE A 32 7.71 -1.22 -15.59
CA PHE A 32 7.36 -1.36 -14.16
C PHE A 32 5.89 -1.10 -13.87
N LEU A 33 5.13 -0.52 -14.82
CA LEU A 33 3.70 -0.28 -14.64
C LEU A 33 2.85 -1.51 -14.94
N LYS A 34 3.41 -2.55 -15.57
CA LYS A 34 2.64 -3.71 -16.02
C LYS A 34 1.93 -4.39 -14.84
N GLY A 35 0.59 -4.44 -14.89
CA GLY A 35 -0.26 -4.99 -13.83
C GLY A 35 -0.64 -4.01 -12.71
N ILE A 36 -0.04 -2.83 -12.65
CA ILE A 36 -0.35 -1.76 -11.69
C ILE A 36 -0.66 -0.42 -12.38
N GLU A 37 -1.07 -0.46 -13.64
CA GLU A 37 -1.37 0.72 -14.46
C GLU A 37 -2.55 1.52 -13.90
N SER A 38 -3.43 0.86 -13.13
CA SER A 38 -4.62 1.44 -12.52
C SER A 38 -4.53 1.37 -11.00
N MET A 39 -4.13 2.48 -10.39
CA MET A 39 -3.98 2.57 -8.94
C MET A 39 -5.26 2.20 -8.15
N PRO A 40 -6.49 2.58 -8.57
CA PRO A 40 -7.71 2.10 -7.91
C PRO A 40 -7.80 0.56 -7.86
N LYS A 41 -7.59 -0.11 -9.01
CA LYS A 41 -7.65 -1.58 -9.10
C LYS A 41 -6.51 -2.25 -8.32
N THR A 42 -5.31 -1.66 -8.35
CA THR A 42 -4.18 -2.12 -7.55
C THR A 42 -4.52 -2.07 -6.06
N ILE A 43 -5.06 -0.95 -5.57
CA ILE A 43 -5.44 -0.80 -4.16
C ILE A 43 -6.55 -1.78 -3.78
N GLU A 44 -7.60 -1.94 -4.59
CA GLU A 44 -8.65 -2.94 -4.34
C GLU A 44 -8.07 -4.36 -4.21
N THR A 45 -7.12 -4.71 -5.07
CA THR A 45 -6.45 -6.01 -5.05
C THR A 45 -5.61 -6.19 -3.79
N LEU A 46 -4.85 -5.17 -3.38
CA LEU A 46 -4.04 -5.21 -2.17
C LEU A 46 -4.92 -5.28 -0.92
N VAL A 47 -6.01 -4.51 -0.84
CA VAL A 47 -6.96 -4.58 0.28
C VAL A 47 -7.56 -5.97 0.39
N ALA A 48 -7.96 -6.59 -0.73
CA ALA A 48 -8.47 -7.96 -0.74
C ALA A 48 -7.42 -9.00 -0.28
N ALA A 49 -6.14 -8.76 -0.56
CA ALA A 49 -5.04 -9.61 -0.11
C ALA A 49 -4.71 -9.45 1.39
N GLY A 50 -5.10 -8.33 2.00
CA GLY A 50 -4.98 -8.07 3.44
C GLY A 50 -3.55 -7.97 4.00
N PRO A 51 -2.63 -7.19 3.41
CA PRO A 51 -1.35 -6.88 4.05
C PRO A 51 -1.57 -6.04 5.32
N ASP A 52 -0.56 -5.95 6.19
CA ASP A 52 -0.64 -5.14 7.40
C ASP A 52 -0.59 -3.63 7.10
N ALA A 53 0.07 -3.28 5.98
CA ALA A 53 0.19 -1.90 5.50
C ALA A 53 0.23 -1.83 3.97
N ILE A 54 -0.22 -0.68 3.44
CA ILE A 54 -0.04 -0.29 2.04
C ILE A 54 0.62 1.09 2.05
N GLN A 55 1.82 1.19 1.48
CA GLN A 55 2.51 2.47 1.33
C GLN A 55 2.14 3.12 -0.02
N LEU A 56 1.62 4.34 0.05
CA LEU A 56 1.09 5.10 -1.08
C LEU A 56 1.71 6.50 -1.15
N THR A 57 1.83 7.04 -2.37
CA THR A 57 2.01 8.49 -2.50
C THR A 57 0.75 9.22 -2.02
N VAL A 58 0.93 10.43 -1.50
CA VAL A 58 -0.19 11.25 -1.01
C VAL A 58 -1.25 11.47 -2.09
N GLY A 59 -0.85 11.64 -3.35
CA GLY A 59 -1.77 11.84 -4.48
C GLY A 59 -2.69 10.64 -4.78
N GLN A 60 -2.27 9.43 -4.40
CA GLN A 60 -3.03 8.20 -4.61
C GLN A 60 -3.85 7.78 -3.38
N ALA A 61 -3.57 8.34 -2.20
CA ALA A 61 -4.23 7.98 -0.94
C ALA A 61 -5.77 8.06 -0.98
N ARG A 62 -6.32 8.97 -1.77
CA ARG A 62 -7.78 9.14 -1.95
C ARG A 62 -8.49 7.86 -2.42
N HIS A 63 -7.81 7.00 -3.17
CA HIS A 63 -8.39 5.77 -3.69
C HIS A 63 -8.62 4.75 -2.58
N LEU A 64 -7.70 4.65 -1.62
CA LEU A 64 -7.89 3.80 -0.44
C LEU A 64 -8.96 4.36 0.49
N GLN A 65 -9.03 5.69 0.64
CA GLN A 65 -10.01 6.35 1.51
C GLN A 65 -11.45 6.29 0.99
N SER A 66 -11.65 6.02 -0.30
CA SER A 66 -12.97 5.92 -0.92
C SER A 66 -13.55 4.51 -0.95
N LEU A 67 -12.79 3.50 -0.52
CA LEU A 67 -13.26 2.11 -0.35
C LEU A 67 -14.08 1.98 0.94
#